data_AF-A0A9D5TMH0-F1
#
_entry.id   AF-A0A9D5TMH0-F1
#
_cell.length_a   1.000
_cell.length_b   1.000
_cell.length_c   1.000
_cell.angle_alpha   90.00
_cell.angle_beta   90.00
_cell.angle_gamma   90.00
#
_symmetry.space_group_name_H-M   'P 1'
#
loop_
_entity.id
_entity.type
_entity.pdbx_description
1 polymer ?
#
loop_
_entity_poly.entity_id
_entity_poly.type
_entity_poly.pdbx_seq_one_letter_code
_entity_poly.pdbx_strand_id
1 'polypeptide(L)'
;MNMEFAPINGQKICQYASLRLGWCTLKTNGCGVLAIYNALGLLGKTVPIQKILQFFHAWYRPHWFGITPRRIGAFLRKENVPFRVLSVKEAEAVLKNGDIAIMTYWCRCFWGRFVDPFGGAHTVCVRYDGTFKVYNRFSNREKVYSFDRMEEILRSRRLIKLYCLQKTVENRSEL
;
A
#
# COMPACT_ATOMS: atom_id res chain seq x y z
N MET A 1 19.10 -4.53 -20.41
CA MET A 1 19.11 -4.95 -18.99
C MET A 1 17.92 -4.26 -18.32
N ASN A 2 16.79 -4.96 -18.17
CA ASN A 2 15.62 -4.39 -17.52
C ASN A 2 15.96 -4.19 -16.05
N MET A 3 16.09 -2.94 -15.60
CA MET A 3 16.24 -2.66 -14.18
C MET A 3 14.94 -3.07 -13.47
N GLU A 4 15.02 -4.12 -12.67
CA GLU A 4 13.91 -4.55 -11.84
C GLU A 4 13.56 -3.43 -10.84
N PHE A 5 12.27 -3.07 -10.75
CA PHE A 5 11.81 -2.05 -9.82
C PHE A 5 12.10 -2.49 -8.38
N ALA A 6 12.86 -1.70 -7.64
CA ALA A 6 13.15 -1.95 -6.23
C ALA A 6 12.09 -1.27 -5.33
N PRO A 7 11.23 -2.03 -4.61
CA PRO A 7 10.24 -1.45 -3.71
C PRO A 7 10.89 -0.77 -2.50
N ILE A 8 10.30 0.34 -2.07
CA ILE A 8 10.80 1.14 -0.94
C ILE A 8 10.11 0.70 0.35
N ASN A 9 10.90 0.34 1.34
CA ASN A 9 10.45 -0.01 2.68
C ASN A 9 10.98 1.03 3.69
N GLY A 10 10.35 1.14 4.87
CA GLY A 10 10.81 2.05 5.91
C GLY A 10 10.67 3.54 5.57
N GLN A 11 9.45 4.08 5.60
CA GLN A 11 9.17 5.48 5.28
C GLN A 11 10.02 6.53 6.02
N LYS A 12 10.50 6.21 7.23
CA LYS A 12 11.28 7.10 8.10
C LYS A 12 12.75 7.20 7.72
N ILE A 13 13.25 6.22 6.97
CA ILE A 13 14.67 6.04 6.64
C ILE A 13 14.94 6.02 5.13
N CYS A 14 13.89 6.00 4.30
CA CYS A 14 14.04 6.08 2.85
C CYS A 14 14.49 7.48 2.38
N GLN A 15 15.04 7.54 1.17
CA GLN A 15 15.50 8.77 0.50
C GLN A 15 14.42 9.86 0.36
N TYR A 16 13.13 9.51 0.46
CA TYR A 16 12.02 10.45 0.33
C TYR A 16 11.48 10.93 1.69
N ALA A 17 12.05 10.50 2.82
CA ALA A 17 11.50 10.76 4.15
C ALA A 17 11.26 12.25 4.45
N SER A 18 12.07 13.15 3.89
CA SER A 18 11.99 14.61 4.08
C SER A 18 10.98 15.32 3.17
N LEU A 19 10.42 14.66 2.15
CA LEU A 19 9.45 15.30 1.26
C LEU A 19 8.17 15.64 2.01
N ARG A 20 7.59 16.81 1.70
CA ARG A 20 6.38 17.31 2.33
C ARG A 20 5.12 16.63 1.79
N LEU A 21 4.19 16.36 2.70
CA LEU A 21 2.81 15.94 2.46
C LEU A 21 1.91 16.81 3.35
N GLY A 22 1.36 17.89 2.78
CA GLY A 22 0.67 18.92 3.54
C GLY A 22 1.60 19.56 4.58
N TRP A 23 1.17 19.61 5.84
CA TRP A 23 1.96 20.14 6.96
C TRP A 23 2.91 19.12 7.60
N CYS A 24 3.01 17.92 7.06
CA CYS A 24 3.87 16.85 7.56
C CYS A 24 4.86 16.40 6.48
N THR A 25 5.69 15.41 6.82
CA THR A 25 6.63 14.79 5.90
C THR A 25 6.25 13.33 5.64
N LEU A 26 6.82 12.73 4.60
CA LEU A 26 6.66 11.29 4.36
C LEU A 26 7.14 10.45 5.55
N LYS A 27 8.14 10.91 6.31
CA LYS A 27 8.61 10.28 7.55
C LYS A 27 7.46 10.03 8.55
N THR A 28 6.53 10.97 8.69
CA THR A 28 5.44 10.86 9.66
C THR A 28 4.18 10.23 9.06
N ASN A 29 3.80 10.60 7.84
CA ASN A 29 2.47 10.32 7.28
C ASN A 29 2.50 9.75 5.84
N GLY A 30 3.62 9.21 5.41
CA GLY A 30 3.86 8.75 4.04
C GLY A 30 3.51 7.29 3.71
N CYS A 31 2.98 6.49 4.64
CA CYS A 31 2.75 5.05 4.43
C CYS A 31 1.84 4.77 3.23
N GLY A 32 0.76 5.55 3.04
CA GLY A 32 -0.12 5.43 1.89
C GLY A 32 0.55 5.80 0.56
N VAL A 33 1.38 6.84 0.55
CA VAL A 33 2.12 7.27 -0.65
C VAL A 33 3.11 6.20 -1.09
N LEU A 34 3.87 5.64 -0.15
CA LEU A 34 4.83 4.57 -0.45
C LEU A 34 4.14 3.27 -0.87
N ALA A 35 3.02 2.91 -0.25
CA ALA A 35 2.26 1.73 -0.66
C ALA A 35 1.76 1.85 -2.11
N ILE A 36 1.28 3.04 -2.51
CA ILE A 36 0.88 3.31 -3.90
C ILE A 36 2.10 3.24 -4.82
N TYR A 37 3.21 3.91 -4.46
CA TYR A 37 4.44 3.91 -5.25
C TYR A 37 4.95 2.48 -5.50
N ASN A 38 5.04 1.66 -4.45
CA ASN A 38 5.44 0.27 -4.54
C ASN A 38 4.49 -0.55 -5.39
N ALA A 39 3.18 -0.38 -5.19
CA ALA A 39 2.18 -1.15 -5.93
C ALA A 39 2.23 -0.86 -7.43
N LEU A 40 2.40 0.42 -7.81
CA LEU A 40 2.53 0.82 -9.22
C LEU A 40 3.84 0.33 -9.83
N GLY A 41 4.96 0.47 -9.12
CA GLY A 41 6.25 -0.01 -9.62
C GLY A 41 6.28 -1.53 -9.79
N LEU A 42 5.73 -2.29 -8.84
CA LEU A 42 5.59 -3.75 -8.96
C LEU A 42 4.64 -4.19 -10.09
N LEU A 43 3.71 -3.31 -10.48
CA LEU A 43 2.82 -3.50 -11.64
C LEU A 43 3.55 -3.19 -12.96
N GLY A 44 4.76 -2.63 -12.92
CA GLY A 44 5.49 -2.15 -14.09
C GLY A 44 5.12 -0.72 -14.51
N LYS A 45 4.32 -0.01 -13.72
CA LYS A 45 3.93 1.38 -14.00
C LYS A 45 4.80 2.37 -13.22
N THR A 46 5.70 3.04 -13.91
CA THR A 46 6.56 4.07 -13.31
C THR A 46 5.77 5.37 -13.10
N VAL A 47 5.56 5.75 -11.83
CA VAL A 47 4.97 7.03 -11.46
C VAL A 47 5.88 7.74 -10.47
N PRO A 48 6.33 8.99 -10.74
CA PRO A 48 7.16 9.75 -9.80
C PRO A 48 6.45 9.95 -8.46
N ILE A 49 7.16 9.77 -7.35
CA ILE A 49 6.58 9.91 -6.01
C ILE A 49 5.99 11.31 -5.78
N GLN A 50 6.57 12.34 -6.42
CA GLN A 50 6.09 13.73 -6.40
C GLN A 50 4.68 13.86 -7.00
N LYS A 51 4.37 13.10 -8.06
CA LYS A 51 3.03 13.10 -8.67
C LYS A 51 1.99 12.53 -7.71
N ILE A 52 2.34 11.47 -6.98
CA ILE A 52 1.49 10.88 -5.94
C ILE A 52 1.30 11.90 -4.80
N LEU A 53 2.38 12.51 -4.32
CA LEU A 53 2.34 13.54 -3.27
C LEU A 53 1.43 14.72 -3.65
N GLN A 54 1.60 15.27 -4.85
CA GLN A 54 0.80 16.39 -5.35
C GLN A 54 -0.69 16.05 -5.38
N PHE A 55 -1.05 14.84 -5.83
CA PHE A 55 -2.44 14.42 -5.83
C PHE A 55 -3.04 14.38 -4.42
N PHE A 56 -2.29 13.87 -3.44
CA PHE A 56 -2.78 13.72 -2.07
C PHE A 56 -2.61 14.97 -1.20
N HIS A 57 -1.97 16.04 -1.70
CA HIS A 57 -1.79 17.27 -0.94
C HIS A 57 -3.13 17.85 -0.45
N ALA A 58 -4.16 17.86 -1.29
CA ALA A 58 -5.51 18.32 -0.95
C ALA A 58 -6.35 17.30 -0.14
N TRP A 59 -5.86 16.05 -0.01
CA TRP A 59 -6.55 14.94 0.66
C TRP A 59 -5.80 14.41 1.87
N TYR A 60 -4.84 15.19 2.34
CA TYR A 60 -4.06 14.95 3.53
C TYR A 60 -4.97 15.00 4.76
N ARG A 61 -4.89 13.97 5.61
CA ARG A 61 -5.57 13.95 6.91
C ARG A 61 -4.51 13.80 8.00
N PRO A 62 -4.17 14.90 8.69
CA PRO A 62 -3.25 14.82 9.81
C PRO A 62 -3.82 13.86 10.87
N HIS A 63 -2.92 13.20 11.60
CA HIS A 63 -3.18 12.27 12.72
C HIS A 63 -3.48 10.81 12.34
N TRP A 64 -4.53 10.50 11.57
CA TRP A 64 -4.98 9.09 11.48
C TRP A 64 -4.48 8.29 10.28
N PHE A 65 -4.42 8.90 9.09
CA PHE A 65 -4.21 8.14 7.84
C PHE A 65 -3.03 8.63 7.00
N GLY A 66 -2.55 9.86 7.24
CA GLY A 66 -1.69 10.58 6.31
C GLY A 66 -2.45 10.99 5.04
N ILE A 67 -2.89 10.01 4.24
CA ILE A 67 -3.78 10.22 3.09
C ILE A 67 -5.13 9.55 3.31
N THR A 68 -6.21 10.15 2.79
CA THR A 68 -7.55 9.54 2.91
C THR A 68 -7.64 8.22 2.14
N PRO A 69 -7.88 7.04 2.76
CA PRO A 69 -7.83 5.75 2.06
C PRO A 69 -8.82 5.64 0.90
N ARG A 70 -10.00 6.26 1.02
CA ARG A 70 -11.01 6.28 -0.06
C ARG A 70 -10.54 7.02 -1.32
N ARG A 71 -9.57 7.94 -1.21
CA ARG A 71 -9.03 8.72 -2.33
C ARG A 71 -7.95 7.96 -3.11
N ILE A 72 -7.46 6.83 -2.59
CA ILE A 72 -6.56 5.93 -3.33
C ILE A 72 -7.20 5.48 -4.63
N GLY A 73 -8.46 5.03 -4.60
CA GLY A 73 -9.18 4.65 -5.83
C GLY A 73 -9.37 5.81 -6.82
N ALA A 74 -9.46 7.06 -6.34
CA ALA A 74 -9.54 8.22 -7.23
C ALA A 74 -8.19 8.48 -7.94
N PHE A 75 -7.08 8.31 -7.22
CA PHE A 75 -5.75 8.37 -7.81
C PHE A 75 -5.53 7.26 -8.85
N LEU A 76 -5.87 6.01 -8.50
CA LEU A 76 -5.73 4.87 -9.40
C LEU A 76 -6.55 5.07 -10.70
N ARG A 77 -7.78 5.60 -10.61
CA ARG A 77 -8.56 5.98 -11.80
C ARG A 77 -7.86 7.07 -12.64
N LYS A 78 -7.32 8.12 -12.00
CA LYS A 78 -6.58 9.19 -12.70
C LYS A 78 -5.35 8.65 -13.45
N GLU A 79 -4.71 7.62 -12.90
CA GLU A 79 -3.55 6.96 -13.51
C GLU A 79 -3.93 5.80 -14.45
N ASN A 80 -5.22 5.62 -14.77
CA ASN A 80 -5.73 4.54 -15.63
C ASN A 80 -5.27 3.15 -15.17
N VAL A 81 -5.29 2.91 -13.86
CA VAL A 81 -4.92 1.62 -13.27
C VAL A 81 -6.20 0.87 -12.92
N PRO A 82 -6.50 -0.28 -13.56
CA PRO A 82 -7.64 -1.11 -13.22
C PRO A 82 -7.50 -1.65 -11.80
N PHE A 83 -8.57 -1.55 -11.01
CA PHE A 83 -8.58 -2.09 -9.66
C PHE A 83 -9.97 -2.56 -9.21
N ARG A 84 -9.98 -3.43 -8.22
CA ARG A 84 -11.17 -3.86 -7.47
C ARG A 84 -11.00 -3.52 -6.00
N VAL A 85 -12.11 -3.26 -5.30
CA VAL A 85 -12.12 -3.17 -3.84
C VAL A 85 -12.68 -4.47 -3.31
N LEU A 86 -11.89 -5.21 -2.54
CA LEU A 86 -12.21 -6.58 -2.12
C LEU A 86 -12.13 -6.74 -0.60
N SER A 87 -12.78 -7.79 -0.10
CA SER A 87 -12.51 -8.33 1.24
C SER A 87 -11.16 -9.04 1.28
N VAL A 88 -10.68 -9.38 2.47
CA VAL A 88 -9.41 -10.10 2.68
C VAL A 88 -9.41 -11.46 1.98
N LYS A 89 -10.50 -12.22 2.14
CA LYS A 89 -10.67 -13.54 1.55
C LYS A 89 -10.70 -13.52 0.03
N GLU A 90 -11.40 -12.54 -0.56
CA GLU A 90 -11.42 -12.36 -2.02
C GLU A 90 -10.06 -11.89 -2.55
N ALA A 91 -9.38 -11.00 -1.80
CA ALA A 91 -8.06 -10.50 -2.17
C ALA A 91 -7.02 -11.62 -2.23
N GLU A 92 -7.04 -12.55 -1.27
CA GLU A 92 -6.15 -13.72 -1.26
C GLU A 92 -6.20 -14.49 -2.59
N ALA A 93 -7.39 -14.81 -3.08
CA ALA A 93 -7.55 -15.58 -4.31
C ALA A 93 -7.00 -14.84 -5.53
N VAL A 94 -7.23 -13.52 -5.64
CA VAL A 94 -6.80 -12.76 -6.82
C VAL A 94 -5.31 -12.42 -6.79
N LEU A 95 -4.73 -12.20 -5.61
CA LEU A 95 -3.30 -11.95 -5.46
C LEU A 95 -2.47 -13.16 -5.88
N LYS A 96 -2.94 -14.38 -5.60
CA LYS A 96 -2.30 -15.62 -6.07
C LYS A 96 -2.22 -15.71 -7.60
N ASN A 97 -3.03 -14.95 -8.34
CA ASN A 97 -2.99 -14.86 -9.81
C ASN A 97 -2.05 -13.76 -10.34
N GLY A 98 -1.27 -13.11 -9.47
CA GLY A 98 -0.29 -12.09 -9.84
C GLY A 98 -0.78 -10.65 -9.73
N ASP A 99 -1.98 -10.42 -9.19
CA ASP A 99 -2.45 -9.08 -8.82
C ASP A 99 -1.62 -8.50 -7.67
N ILE A 100 -1.73 -7.18 -7.45
CA ILE A 100 -1.03 -6.45 -6.37
C ILE A 100 -2.06 -5.72 -5.52
N ALA A 101 -1.91 -5.72 -4.19
CA ALA A 101 -2.84 -5.05 -3.29
C ALA A 101 -2.24 -3.85 -2.57
N ILE A 102 -3.07 -2.81 -2.39
CA ILE A 102 -2.85 -1.72 -1.45
C ILE A 102 -3.85 -1.91 -0.32
N MET A 103 -3.34 -2.23 0.87
CA MET A 103 -4.16 -2.58 2.02
C MET A 103 -3.98 -1.56 3.14
N THR A 104 -5.10 -1.01 3.63
CA THR A 104 -5.15 -0.07 4.75
C THR A 104 -5.94 -0.68 5.91
N TYR A 105 -5.38 -0.64 7.12
CA TYR A 105 -5.99 -1.17 8.34
C TYR A 105 -5.66 -0.32 9.56
N TRP A 106 -6.44 -0.46 10.62
CA TRP A 106 -6.15 0.17 11.91
C TRP A 106 -4.97 -0.52 12.61
N CYS A 107 -4.06 0.23 13.22
CA CYS A 107 -2.90 -0.32 13.90
C CYS A 107 -3.24 -0.97 15.24
N ARG A 108 -4.29 -0.49 15.92
CA ARG A 108 -4.69 -0.96 17.24
C ARG A 108 -6.22 -1.13 17.32
N CYS A 109 -6.63 -2.23 17.93
CA CYS A 109 -8.01 -2.50 18.29
C CYS A 109 -8.06 -2.98 19.74
N PHE A 110 -9.01 -2.48 20.52
CA PHE A 110 -9.34 -3.02 21.84
C PHE A 110 -10.18 -4.28 21.67
N TRP A 111 -9.81 -5.33 22.40
CA TRP A 111 -10.54 -6.61 22.45
C TRP A 111 -10.76 -7.24 21.06
N GLY A 112 -9.86 -6.95 20.10
CA GLY A 112 -9.96 -7.43 18.72
C GLY A 112 -11.16 -6.89 17.90
N ARG A 113 -11.98 -6.01 18.47
CA ARG A 113 -13.26 -5.58 17.86
C ARG A 113 -13.42 -4.07 17.75
N PHE A 114 -13.00 -3.32 18.76
CA PHE A 114 -13.20 -1.87 18.83
C PHE A 114 -11.94 -1.15 18.36
N VAL A 115 -12.07 -0.20 17.43
CA VAL A 115 -10.92 0.54 16.90
C VAL A 115 -10.42 1.53 17.94
N ASP A 116 -9.10 1.56 18.16
CA ASP A 116 -8.46 2.66 18.87
C ASP A 116 -8.07 3.75 17.84
N PRO A 117 -8.81 4.88 17.77
CA PRO A 117 -8.50 5.94 16.82
C PRO A 117 -7.13 6.60 17.09
N PHE A 118 -6.63 6.54 18.32
CA PHE A 118 -5.32 7.09 18.68
C PHE A 118 -4.15 6.20 18.24
N GLY A 119 -4.42 4.92 17.94
CA GLY A 119 -3.43 4.01 17.38
C GLY A 119 -3.06 4.30 15.92
N GLY A 120 -3.88 5.11 15.22
CA GLY A 120 -3.70 5.43 13.81
C GLY A 120 -3.94 4.24 12.88
N ALA A 121 -3.86 4.50 11.58
CA ALA A 121 -3.95 3.50 10.53
C ALA A 121 -2.62 3.34 9.80
N HIS A 122 -2.48 2.20 9.12
CA HIS A 122 -1.32 1.93 8.28
C HIS A 122 -1.74 1.39 6.92
N THR A 123 -1.05 1.84 5.88
CA THR A 123 -1.24 1.38 4.51
C THR A 123 0.01 0.69 4.01
N VAL A 124 -0.15 -0.50 3.43
CA VAL A 124 0.93 -1.37 2.93
C VAL A 124 0.67 -1.82 1.51
N CYS A 125 1.73 -2.16 0.78
CA CYS A 125 1.64 -2.88 -0.47
C CYS A 125 1.82 -4.39 -0.22
N VAL A 126 1.03 -5.22 -0.90
CA VAL A 126 1.07 -6.70 -0.79
C VAL A 126 1.13 -7.31 -2.18
N ARG A 127 1.99 -8.31 -2.37
CA ARG A 127 2.06 -9.13 -3.59
C ARG A 127 2.24 -10.59 -3.20
N TYR A 128 1.72 -11.50 -4.00
CA TYR A 128 1.99 -12.93 -3.84
C TYR A 128 3.14 -13.37 -4.75
N ASP A 129 4.07 -14.13 -4.19
CA ASP A 129 5.19 -14.78 -4.88
C ASP A 129 5.58 -16.04 -4.08
N GLY A 130 4.73 -17.08 -4.16
CA GLY A 130 4.75 -18.26 -3.29
C GLY A 130 4.26 -18.02 -1.86
N THR A 131 4.43 -16.79 -1.34
CA THR A 131 3.91 -16.28 -0.07
C THR A 131 3.43 -14.85 -0.24
N PHE A 132 2.63 -14.33 0.69
CA PHE A 132 2.23 -12.92 0.71
C PHE A 132 3.37 -12.04 1.21
N LYS A 133 4.06 -11.39 0.27
CA LYS A 133 5.09 -10.38 0.54
C LYS A 133 4.43 -9.05 0.88
N VAL A 134 4.74 -8.52 2.05
CA VAL A 134 4.23 -7.25 2.54
C VAL A 134 5.36 -6.24 2.60
N TYR A 135 5.23 -5.22 1.77
CA TYR A 135 6.14 -4.10 1.67
C TYR A 135 5.68 -2.98 2.61
N ASN A 136 6.63 -2.12 2.97
CA ASN A 136 6.48 -0.96 3.83
C ASN A 136 5.67 -1.24 5.10
N ARG A 137 5.82 -2.45 5.67
CA ARG A 137 5.03 -2.96 6.80
C ARG A 137 5.24 -2.16 8.09
N PHE A 138 6.45 -1.64 8.27
CA PHE A 138 6.82 -0.78 9.38
C PHE A 138 7.48 0.49 8.83
N SER A 139 7.28 1.59 9.54
CA SER A 139 7.76 2.90 9.14
C SER A 139 9.28 3.05 9.23
N ASN A 140 9.96 2.25 10.05
CA ASN A 140 11.40 2.36 10.33
C ASN A 140 12.20 1.10 10.00
N ARG A 141 11.66 0.20 9.15
CA ARG A 141 12.34 -1.04 8.76
C ARG A 141 12.27 -1.23 7.26
N GLU A 142 13.41 -1.60 6.67
CA GLU A 142 13.50 -1.88 5.22
C GLU A 142 13.11 -3.31 4.86
N LYS A 143 12.99 -4.18 5.87
CA LYS A 143 12.68 -5.60 5.68
C LYS A 143 11.30 -5.81 5.06
N VAL A 144 11.24 -6.69 4.05
CA VAL A 144 10.00 -7.28 3.52
C VAL A 144 9.58 -8.45 4.39
N TYR A 145 8.29 -8.55 4.67
CA TYR A 145 7.72 -9.61 5.51
C TYR A 145 6.92 -10.58 4.66
N SER A 146 7.00 -11.87 4.97
CA SER A 146 6.28 -12.92 4.23
C SER A 146 5.27 -13.58 5.16
N PHE A 147 4.10 -13.92 4.63
CA PHE A 147 3.02 -14.59 5.33
C PHE A 147 2.40 -15.65 4.43
N ASP A 148 1.85 -16.71 5.01
CA ASP A 148 1.22 -17.78 4.23
C ASP A 148 -0.22 -17.43 3.87
N ARG A 149 -0.88 -16.59 4.69
CA ARG A 149 -2.26 -16.13 4.48
C ARG A 149 -2.41 -14.63 4.66
N MET A 150 -3.39 -14.06 3.95
CA MET A 150 -3.70 -12.63 4.02
C MET A 150 -4.15 -12.20 5.44
N GLU A 151 -4.90 -13.04 6.15
CA GLU A 151 -5.41 -12.75 7.50
C GLU A 151 -4.28 -12.54 8.53
N GLU A 152 -3.16 -13.23 8.36
CA GLU A 152 -1.99 -13.12 9.24
C GLU A 152 -1.33 -11.75 9.13
N ILE A 153 -1.44 -11.11 7.96
CA ILE A 153 -0.97 -9.74 7.77
C ILE A 153 -1.74 -8.79 8.68
N LEU A 154 -3.03 -9.04 8.93
CA LEU A 154 -3.87 -8.22 9.80
C LEU A 154 -3.64 -8.51 11.29
N ARG A 155 -3.25 -9.72 11.72
CA ARG A 155 -3.08 -10.06 13.15
C ARG A 155 -4.25 -9.57 14.03
N SER A 156 -5.49 -9.88 13.62
CA SER A 156 -6.72 -9.44 14.30
C SER A 156 -6.98 -7.92 14.29
N ARG A 157 -6.29 -7.15 13.44
CA ARG A 157 -6.60 -5.73 13.21
C ARG A 157 -7.72 -5.57 12.20
N ARG A 158 -8.46 -4.47 12.33
CA ARG A 158 -9.60 -4.17 11.48
C ARG A 158 -9.17 -3.55 10.15
N LEU A 159 -9.55 -4.19 9.04
CA LEU A 159 -9.40 -3.65 7.70
C LEU A 159 -10.22 -2.37 7.54
N ILE A 160 -9.65 -1.39 6.83
CA ILE A 160 -10.32 -0.15 6.43
C ILE A 160 -10.66 -0.20 4.94
N LYS A 161 -9.67 -0.53 4.10
CA LYS A 161 -9.83 -0.59 2.65
C LYS A 161 -8.74 -1.46 2.03
N LEU A 162 -9.08 -2.22 1.00
CA LEU A 162 -8.16 -3.06 0.24
C LEU A 162 -8.46 -2.85 -1.25
N TYR A 163 -7.46 -2.39 -2.00
CA TYR A 163 -7.52 -2.22 -3.45
C TYR A 163 -6.63 -3.28 -4.09
N CYS A 164 -7.18 -4.15 -4.94
CA CYS A 164 -6.40 -5.08 -5.77
C CYS A 164 -6.26 -4.51 -7.18
N LEU A 165 -5.04 -4.21 -7.59
CA LEU A 165 -4.64 -3.72 -8.90
C LEU A 165 -4.41 -4.94 -9.80
N GLN A 166 -5.01 -4.91 -10.98
CA GLN A 166 -4.92 -6.00 -11.94
C GLN A 166 -3.66 -5.87 -12.77
N LYS A 167 -2.88 -6.95 -12.87
CA LYS A 167 -1.77 -7.01 -13.82
C LYS A 167 -2.35 -7.16 -15.23
N THR A 168 -2.12 -6.19 -16.11
CA THR A 168 -2.59 -6.27 -17.49
C THR A 168 -1.99 -7.51 -18.18
N VAL A 169 -2.82 -8.19 -18.96
CA VAL A 169 -2.51 -9.51 -19.58
C VAL A 169 -1.36 -9.44 -20.60
N GLU A 170 -0.93 -8.24 -21.01
CA GLU A 170 0.14 -8.03 -22.00
C GLU A 170 1.53 -8.58 -21.60
N ASN A 171 1.73 -8.99 -20.34
CA ASN A 171 2.96 -9.66 -19.89
C ASN A 171 2.82 -11.18 -19.69
N ARG A 172 1.81 -11.83 -20.30
CA ARG A 172 1.64 -13.31 -20.25
C ARG A 172 2.13 -14.04 -21.50
N SER A 173 2.74 -13.34 -22.45
CA SER A 173 3.38 -13.94 -23.62
C SER A 173 4.88 -14.01 -23.40
N GLU A 174 5.32 -15.04 -22.68
CA GLU A 174 6.67 -15.65 -22.75
C GLU A 174 6.75 -16.72 -21.66
N LEU A 175 6.00 -17.81 -21.83
CA LEU A 175 6.33 -19.16 -21.35
C LEU A 175 5.57 -20.18 -22.22
#